data_AF-A0A0A9CRT2-F1
#
_entry.id   AF-A0A0A9CRT2-F1
#
_cell.length_a   1.000
_cell.length_b   1.000
_cell.length_c   1.000
_cell.angle_alpha   90.00
_cell.angle_beta   90.00
_cell.angle_gamma   90.00
#
_symmetry.space_group_name_H-M   'P 1'
#
loop_
_entity.id
_entity.type
_entity.pdbx_description
1 polymer ?
#
loop_
_entity_poly.entity_id
_entity_poly.type
_entity_poly.pdbx_seq_one_letter_code
_entity_poly.pdbx_strand_id
1 'polypeptide(L)'
;MERNIKASTGKCGIAVEPSYPLKKGENPPNPGPTPPSPSPPPTVCDNYYTCPESTTCCCIYEYGKYCYAWGCCPLEGATCCDDHYSCCPHDYPICNVQQGTCLMGKDSPLSVKALKRTLAKPHWAFFGNNAADGKKSSA
;
A
#
# COMPACT_ATOMS: atom_id res chain seq x y z
N MET A 1 -2.90 -53.73 -2.22
CA MET A 1 -1.84 -53.93 -3.23
C MET A 1 -1.44 -55.41 -3.19
N GLU A 2 -2.19 -56.29 -3.84
CA GLU A 2 -1.82 -57.70 -3.91
C GLU A 2 -0.64 -57.93 -4.86
N ARG A 3 0.32 -58.75 -4.42
CA ARG A 3 1.42 -59.29 -5.23
C ARG A 3 1.22 -60.79 -5.42
N ASN A 4 1.61 -61.32 -6.59
CA ASN A 4 1.54 -62.74 -6.99
C ASN A 4 0.14 -63.28 -7.36
N ILE A 5 -0.56 -62.60 -8.27
CA ILE A 5 -1.72 -63.20 -8.94
C ILE A 5 -1.28 -64.03 -10.15
N LYS A 6 -1.83 -65.24 -10.29
CA LYS A 6 -1.52 -66.23 -11.34
C LYS A 6 -2.20 -65.91 -12.69
N ALA A 7 -2.42 -64.63 -13.00
CA ALA A 7 -3.03 -64.17 -14.23
C ALA A 7 -1.94 -63.60 -15.15
N SER A 8 -1.88 -64.05 -16.41
CA SER A 8 -0.86 -63.61 -17.39
C SER A 8 -1.06 -62.19 -17.90
N THR A 9 -2.24 -61.62 -17.69
CA THR A 9 -2.56 -60.23 -17.99
C THR A 9 -2.54 -59.44 -16.69
N GLY A 10 -1.53 -58.59 -16.53
CA GLY A 10 -1.46 -57.63 -15.43
C GLY A 10 -2.72 -56.77 -15.41
N LYS A 11 -3.24 -56.43 -14.22
CA LYS A 11 -4.40 -55.53 -14.09
C LYS A 11 -4.08 -54.22 -14.81
N CYS A 12 -4.76 -54.01 -15.94
CA CYS A 12 -4.62 -52.82 -16.79
C CYS A 12 -4.90 -51.56 -15.95
N GLY A 13 -3.99 -50.58 -15.97
CA GLY A 13 -4.27 -49.32 -15.32
C GLY A 13 -3.15 -48.29 -15.19
N ILE A 14 -1.96 -48.46 -15.79
CA ILE A 14 -0.87 -47.48 -15.59
C ILE A 14 -0.15 -47.07 -16.89
N ALA A 15 -0.64 -47.48 -18.07
CA ALA A 15 -0.03 -47.12 -19.35
C ALA A 15 -0.90 -46.15 -20.16
N VAL A 16 -1.50 -45.16 -19.51
CA VAL A 16 -2.10 -44.03 -20.24
C VAL A 16 -1.08 -42.90 -20.21
N GLU A 17 -0.49 -42.64 -21.38
CA GLU A 17 0.43 -41.54 -21.58
C GLU A 17 -0.29 -40.23 -21.26
N PRO A 18 0.26 -39.35 -20.41
CA PRO A 18 -0.39 -38.11 -20.06
C PRO A 18 -0.52 -37.24 -21.31
N SER A 19 -1.76 -36.92 -21.72
CA SER A 19 -2.02 -35.99 -22.82
C SER A 19 -1.80 -34.55 -22.34
N TYR A 20 -0.55 -34.14 -22.19
CA TYR A 20 -0.24 -32.74 -21.97
C TYR A 20 -0.22 -32.00 -23.32
N PRO A 21 -0.67 -30.73 -23.37
CA PRO A 21 -0.61 -29.94 -24.59
C PRO A 21 0.85 -29.80 -25.05
N LEU A 22 1.18 -30.38 -26.20
CA LEU A 22 2.44 -30.11 -26.87
C LEU A 22 2.38 -28.71 -27.47
N LYS A 23 3.39 -27.89 -27.16
CA LYS A 23 3.51 -26.51 -27.60
C LYS A 23 3.48 -26.44 -29.13
N LYS A 24 2.41 -25.88 -29.71
CA LYS A 24 2.14 -25.90 -31.16
C LYS A 24 2.79 -24.75 -31.95
N GLY A 25 3.70 -23.99 -31.31
CA GLY A 25 4.38 -22.86 -31.92
C GLY A 25 5.49 -22.29 -31.04
N GLU A 26 6.36 -21.48 -31.65
CA GLU A 26 7.37 -20.72 -30.92
C GLU A 26 6.70 -19.72 -29.97
N ASN A 27 7.35 -19.41 -28.84
CA ASN A 27 6.86 -18.32 -28.00
C ASN A 27 7.05 -17.02 -28.78
N PRO A 28 6.10 -16.07 -28.72
CA PRO A 28 6.35 -14.74 -29.25
C PRO A 28 7.64 -14.17 -28.63
N PRO A 29 8.43 -13.39 -29.38
CA PRO A 29 9.63 -12.76 -28.86
C PRO A 29 9.26 -11.96 -27.62
N ASN A 30 10.02 -12.16 -26.53
CA ASN A 30 9.84 -11.41 -25.29
C ASN A 30 9.81 -9.91 -25.64
N PRO A 31 8.68 -9.20 -25.41
CA PRO A 31 8.72 -7.76 -25.47
C PRO A 31 9.77 -7.35 -24.44
N GLY A 32 10.81 -6.64 -24.86
CA GLY A 32 11.90 -6.24 -23.96
C GLY A 32 11.37 -5.56 -22.69
N PRO A 33 12.25 -5.35 -21.68
CA PRO A 33 11.84 -4.77 -20.41
C PRO A 33 10.99 -3.51 -20.66
N THR A 34 9.75 -3.55 -20.19
CA THR A 34 8.85 -2.41 -20.26
C THR A 34 9.53 -1.23 -19.57
N PRO A 35 9.46 0.00 -20.13
CA PRO A 35 9.98 1.18 -19.45
C PRO A 35 9.42 1.25 -18.02
N PRO A 36 10.22 1.68 -17.02
CA PRO A 36 9.68 1.90 -15.69
C PRO A 36 8.47 2.83 -15.82
N SER A 37 7.33 2.39 -15.29
CA SER A 37 6.13 3.23 -15.29
C SER A 37 6.48 4.58 -14.67
N PRO A 38 5.98 5.70 -15.21
CA PRO A 38 6.21 7.01 -14.64
C PRO A 38 5.78 6.97 -13.17
N SER A 39 6.66 7.45 -12.30
CA SER A 39 6.39 7.50 -10.87
C SER A 39 5.17 8.41 -10.63
N PRO A 40 4.18 7.99 -9.82
CA PRO A 40 2.95 8.74 -9.61
C PRO A 40 3.26 10.19 -9.21
N PRO A 41 2.54 11.19 -9.72
CA PRO A 41 2.86 12.58 -9.40
C PRO A 41 2.81 12.82 -7.87
N PRO A 42 3.72 13.67 -7.33
CA PRO A 42 3.70 14.01 -5.91
C PRO A 42 2.37 14.66 -5.52
N THR A 43 1.87 14.34 -4.33
CA THR A 43 0.58 14.85 -3.88
C THR A 43 0.76 16.26 -3.32
N VAL A 44 0.25 17.25 -4.04
CA VAL A 44 0.27 18.66 -3.61
C VAL A 44 -0.86 18.89 -2.61
N CYS A 45 -0.52 19.26 -1.37
CA CYS A 45 -1.52 19.55 -0.34
C CYS A 45 -2.02 20.98 -0.41
N ASP A 46 -1.09 21.92 -0.63
CA ASP A 46 -1.34 23.34 -0.72
C ASP A 46 -0.18 24.01 -1.49
N ASN A 47 -0.27 25.32 -1.70
CA ASN A 47 0.73 26.17 -2.35
C ASN A 47 2.10 26.12 -1.66
N TYR A 48 2.13 25.74 -0.37
CA TYR A 48 3.36 25.71 0.43
C TYR A 48 3.82 24.31 0.81
N TYR A 49 2.98 23.27 0.71
CA TYR A 49 3.27 21.93 1.22
C TYR A 49 3.01 20.85 0.18
N THR A 50 3.95 19.90 0.09
CA THR A 50 3.87 18.73 -0.79
C THR A 50 4.20 17.47 -0.02
N CYS A 51 3.46 16.42 -0.30
CA CYS A 51 3.69 15.08 0.21
C CYS A 51 4.26 14.16 -0.89
N PRO A 52 5.01 13.11 -0.51
CA PRO A 52 5.55 12.16 -1.47
C PRO A 52 4.44 11.44 -2.25
N GLU A 53 4.81 10.68 -3.26
CA GLU A 53 3.86 9.91 -4.06
C GLU A 53 3.03 8.96 -3.17
N SER A 54 1.82 8.64 -3.62
CA SER A 54 0.86 7.74 -2.95
C SER A 54 0.54 8.07 -1.48
N THR A 55 0.52 9.36 -1.15
CA THR A 55 0.17 9.84 0.20
C THR A 55 -1.06 10.72 0.22
N THR A 56 -1.74 10.78 1.36
CA THR A 56 -2.90 11.65 1.56
C THR A 56 -2.52 12.85 2.43
N CYS A 57 -2.92 14.04 1.99
CA CYS A 57 -2.75 15.28 2.73
C CYS A 57 -3.83 15.43 3.80
N CYS A 58 -3.41 15.51 5.05
CA CYS A 58 -4.27 15.74 6.21
C CYS A 58 -3.93 17.07 6.88
N CYS A 59 -4.95 17.84 7.23
CA CYS A 59 -4.78 19.04 8.03
C CYS A 59 -4.36 18.68 9.46
N ILE A 60 -3.33 19.35 9.98
CA ILE A 60 -2.87 19.23 11.37
C ILE A 60 -3.35 20.43 12.19
N TYR A 61 -3.28 21.62 11.60
CA TYR A 61 -3.70 22.85 12.26
C TYR A 61 -4.65 23.62 11.36
N GLU A 62 -5.94 23.46 11.65
CA GLU A 62 -7.03 24.16 10.98
C GLU A 62 -7.34 25.46 11.73
N TYR A 63 -7.43 26.56 10.99
CA TYR A 63 -7.92 27.83 11.50
C TYR A 63 -8.87 28.45 10.47
N GLY A 64 -10.15 28.47 10.82
CA GLY A 64 -11.21 28.88 9.92
C GLY A 64 -11.38 27.88 8.77
N LYS A 65 -11.12 28.31 7.53
CA LYS A 65 -11.15 27.45 6.33
C LYS A 65 -9.76 27.13 5.79
N TYR A 66 -8.72 27.49 6.54
CA TYR A 66 -7.33 27.37 6.10
C TYR A 66 -6.58 26.40 6.99
N CYS A 67 -5.76 25.57 6.35
CA CYS A 67 -4.85 24.65 7.02
C CYS A 67 -3.45 25.25 7.02
N TYR A 68 -2.94 25.60 8.20
CA TYR A 68 -1.61 26.18 8.35
C TYR A 68 -0.51 25.12 8.42
N ALA A 69 -0.88 23.90 8.81
CA ALA A 69 0.04 22.78 8.89
C ALA A 69 -0.59 21.54 8.27
N TRP A 70 0.22 20.81 7.51
CA TRP A 70 -0.16 19.62 6.77
C TRP A 70 0.66 18.42 7.20
N GLY A 71 0.01 17.26 7.25
CA GLY A 71 0.62 15.96 7.49
C GLY A 71 0.34 15.02 6.33
N CYS A 72 1.33 14.22 5.96
CA CYS A 72 1.22 13.18 4.95
C CYS A 72 0.89 11.85 5.62
N CYS A 73 -0.21 11.24 5.20
CA CYS A 73 -0.47 9.84 5.49
C CYS A 73 0.16 8.96 4.40
N PRO A 74 0.91 7.89 4.71
CA PRO A 74 1.56 7.03 3.72
C PRO A 74 0.60 6.14 2.91
N LEU A 75 -0.71 6.40 2.98
CA LEU A 75 -1.76 5.68 2.28
C LEU A 75 -2.51 6.65 1.37
N GLU A 76 -2.92 6.15 0.20
CA GLU A 76 -3.82 6.87 -0.70
C GLU A 76 -5.26 6.80 -0.20
N GLY A 77 -5.98 7.92 -0.31
CA GLY A 77 -7.39 8.00 0.10
C GLY A 77 -7.62 7.77 1.60
N ALA A 78 -6.62 8.04 2.44
CA ALA A 78 -6.73 7.81 3.87
C ALA A 78 -7.68 8.81 4.55
N THR A 79 -8.40 8.34 5.58
CA THR A 79 -9.20 9.20 6.44
C THR A 79 -8.32 9.84 7.52
N CYS A 80 -8.43 11.15 7.65
CA CYS A 80 -7.72 11.92 8.66
C CYS A 80 -8.50 11.89 9.98
N CYS A 81 -7.94 11.28 11.01
CA CYS A 81 -8.48 11.34 12.37
C CYS A 81 -8.35 12.74 13.01
N ASP A 82 -9.22 13.04 13.96
CA ASP A 82 -9.26 14.30 14.74
C ASP A 82 -8.07 14.47 15.69
N ASP A 83 -7.27 13.43 15.89
CA ASP A 83 -6.05 13.52 16.71
C ASP A 83 -4.92 14.28 15.99
N HIS A 84 -5.12 14.66 14.73
CA HIS A 84 -4.17 15.35 13.86
C HIS A 84 -2.84 14.62 13.58
N TYR A 85 -2.59 13.49 14.24
CA TYR A 85 -1.36 12.69 14.13
C TYR A 85 -1.57 11.33 13.48
N SER A 86 -2.78 10.77 13.53
CA SER A 86 -3.09 9.44 13.02
C SER A 86 -3.95 9.50 11.76
N CYS A 87 -3.74 8.54 10.88
CA CYS A 87 -4.59 8.35 9.71
C CYS A 87 -5.00 6.89 9.57
N CYS A 88 -6.16 6.70 8.97
CA CYS A 88 -6.74 5.39 8.77
C CYS A 88 -6.91 5.09 7.27
N PRO A 89 -6.73 3.84 6.85
CA PRO A 89 -7.03 3.44 5.48
C PRO A 89 -8.50 3.67 5.15
N HIS A 90 -8.81 3.84 3.87
CA HIS A 90 -10.18 4.02 3.39
C HIS A 90 -11.13 2.89 3.83
N ASP A 91 -10.63 1.65 3.94
CA ASP A 91 -11.41 0.48 4.40
C ASP A 91 -11.78 0.53 5.89
N TYR A 92 -11.07 1.35 6.69
CA TYR A 92 -11.30 1.47 8.13
C TYR A 92 -11.51 2.95 8.52
N PRO A 93 -12.64 3.57 8.14
CA PRO A 93 -12.82 5.01 8.29
C PRO A 93 -13.02 5.47 9.75
N ILE A 94 -13.32 4.54 10.68
CA ILE A 94 -13.62 4.91 12.07
C ILE A 94 -12.32 4.95 12.89
N CYS A 95 -11.90 6.16 13.24
CA CYS A 95 -10.74 6.39 14.09
C CYS A 95 -11.06 6.15 15.57
N ASN A 96 -10.42 5.15 16.18
CA ASN A 96 -10.36 5.00 17.63
C ASN A 96 -9.05 5.59 18.15
N VAL A 97 -9.08 6.89 18.47
CA VAL A 97 -7.91 7.65 18.95
C VAL A 97 -7.40 7.12 20.30
N GLN A 98 -8.27 6.63 21.17
CA GLN A 98 -7.87 6.14 22.50
C GLN A 98 -7.02 4.88 22.41
N GLN A 99 -7.36 3.98 21.48
CA GLN A 99 -6.62 2.73 21.27
C GLN A 99 -5.56 2.86 20.16
N GLY A 100 -5.56 3.95 19.40
CA GLY A 100 -4.67 4.14 18.24
C GLY A 100 -4.97 3.12 17.13
N THR A 101 -6.23 2.78 16.94
CA THR A 101 -6.71 1.80 15.97
C THR A 101 -7.79 2.38 15.06
N CYS A 102 -7.96 1.77 13.90
CA CYS A 102 -9.00 2.10 12.93
C CYS A 102 -9.94 0.91 12.82
N LEU A 103 -11.24 1.19 12.85
CA LEU A 103 -12.30 0.20 12.76
C LEU A 103 -13.05 0.38 11.43
N MET A 104 -13.53 -0.73 10.88
CA MET A 104 -14.35 -0.73 9.65
C MET A 104 -15.79 -0.28 9.95
N GLY A 105 -16.26 -0.51 11.18
CA GLY A 105 -17.58 -0.15 11.67
C GLY A 105 -17.59 -0.09 13.20
N LYS A 106 -18.63 0.51 13.79
CA LYS A 106 -18.74 0.73 15.26
C LYS A 106 -18.59 -0.56 16.09
N ASP A 107 -18.94 -1.71 15.51
CA ASP A 107 -18.93 -3.03 16.16
C ASP A 107 -18.13 -4.09 15.38
N SER A 108 -17.25 -3.67 14.46
CA SER A 108 -16.45 -4.64 13.71
C SER A 108 -15.36 -5.26 14.60
N PRO A 109 -15.21 -6.60 14.63
CA PRO A 109 -14.13 -7.25 15.35
C PRO A 109 -12.75 -7.03 14.70
N LEU A 110 -12.74 -6.47 13.49
CA LEU A 110 -11.53 -6.15 12.74
C LEU A 110 -11.11 -4.71 13.04
N SER A 111 -9.97 -4.59 13.71
CA SER A 111 -9.29 -3.32 13.96
C SER A 111 -7.89 -3.36 13.36
N VAL A 112 -7.53 -2.35 12.58
CA VAL A 112 -6.16 -2.16 12.11
C VAL A 112 -5.48 -1.08 12.94
N LYS A 113 -4.16 -1.12 13.02
CA LYS A 113 -3.41 -0.07 13.72
C LYS A 113 -3.46 1.22 12.92
N ALA A 114 -3.72 2.34 13.59
CA ALA A 114 -3.68 3.63 12.93
C ALA A 114 -2.24 3.96 12.50
N LEU A 115 -2.10 4.53 11.31
CA LEU A 115 -0.80 4.91 10.78
C LEU A 115 -0.46 6.30 11.26
N LYS A 116 0.82 6.51 11.59
CA LYS A 116 1.33 7.82 11.97
C LYS A 116 1.54 8.67 10.72
N ARG A 117 1.07 9.90 10.76
CA ARG A 117 1.35 10.91 9.73
C ARG A 117 2.79 11.39 9.85
N THR A 118 3.39 11.75 8.73
CA THR A 118 4.64 12.50 8.67
C THR A 118 4.34 13.97 8.39
N LEU A 119 5.18 14.89 8.85
CA LEU A 119 4.98 16.32 8.51
C LEU A 119 5.19 16.53 7.01
N ALA A 120 4.29 17.28 6.39
CA ALA A 120 4.44 17.62 4.98
C ALA A 120 5.69 18.48 4.77
N LYS A 121 6.39 18.20 3.67
CA LYS A 121 7.58 18.96 3.32
C LYS A 121 7.13 20.28 2.69
N PRO A 122 7.63 21.42 3.17
CA PRO A 122 7.32 22.67 2.51
C PRO A 122 8.05 22.75 1.17
N HIS A 123 7.50 23.47 0.20
CA HIS A 123 8.05 23.55 -1.17
C HIS A 123 9.51 24.02 -1.18
N TRP A 124 9.86 24.99 -0.32
CA TRP A 124 11.23 25.48 -0.18
C TRP A 124 12.23 24.42 0.28
N ALA A 125 11.78 23.36 0.98
CA ALA A 125 12.66 22.26 1.38
C ALA A 125 13.12 21.40 0.19
N PHE A 126 12.45 21.49 -0.96
CA PHE A 126 12.85 20.78 -2.19
C PHE A 126 13.87 21.56 -3.03
N PHE A 127 13.98 22.88 -2.85
CA PHE A 127 14.92 23.74 -3.58
C PHE A 127 16.32 23.83 -2.92
N GLY A 128 16.49 23.25 -1.74
CA GLY A 128 17.76 23.21 -0.99
C GLY A 128 18.33 21.79 -0.95
N ASN A 129 19.03 21.36 -1.99
CA ASN A 129 19.93 20.21 -1.89
C ASN A 129 21.08 20.56 -0.93
N ASN A 130 20.85 20.51 0.39
CA ASN A 130 21.80 20.44 1.52
C ASN A 130 21.10 20.75 2.87
N ALA A 131 20.01 20.06 3.22
CA ALA A 131 19.42 20.16 4.56
C ALA A 131 18.71 18.86 4.98
N ALA A 132 19.40 17.73 4.85
CA ALA A 132 19.05 16.54 5.64
C ALA A 132 19.64 16.71 7.04
N ASP A 133 18.89 16.31 8.05
CA ASP A 133 19.26 16.20 9.46
C ASP A 133 19.28 17.51 10.27
N GLY A 134 18.10 18.06 10.54
CA GLY A 134 18.01 19.22 11.43
C GLY A 134 16.62 19.58 11.93
N LYS A 135 15.90 18.64 12.55
CA LYS A 135 14.95 18.95 13.65
C LYS A 135 14.47 17.67 14.33
N LYS A 136 15.32 17.11 15.21
CA LYS A 136 14.79 16.55 16.46
C LYS A 136 14.08 17.71 17.16
N SER A 137 12.79 17.54 17.44
CA SER A 137 12.06 18.40 18.35
C SER A 137 12.70 18.24 19.73
N SER A 138 13.33 19.29 20.23
CA SER A 138 13.69 19.42 21.65
C SER A 138 12.58 20.23 22.31
N ALA A 139 11.91 19.61 23.28
CA ALA A 139 11.35 20.28 24.44
C ALA A 139 12.19 19.82 25.64
#